data_AF-A0A453R9L8-F1
#
_entry.id   AF-A0A453R9L8-F1
#
_cell.length_a   1.000
_cell.length_b   1.000
_cell.length_c   1.000
_cell.angle_alpha   90.00
_cell.angle_beta   90.00
_cell.angle_gamma   90.00
#
_symmetry.space_group_name_H-M   'P 1'
#
loop_
_entity.id
_entity.type
_entity.pdbx_description
1 polymer ?
#
loop_
_entity_poly.entity_id
_entity_poly.type
_entity_poly.pdbx_seq_one_letter_code
_entity_poly.pdbx_strand_id
1 'polypeptide(L)' 'PAFKFPIYVKTIQQGKHGSDTDVYDIQGRFVPEKFEEIFKKHAHTRPDALTDKELGEMLKANRDPKDFSGR' A
#
# COMPACT_ATOMS: atom_id res chain seq x y z
N PRO A 1 24.57 4.88 -18.16
CA PRO A 1 23.89 3.66 -17.65
C PRO A 1 23.17 3.95 -16.32
N ALA A 2 21.87 3.68 -16.24
CA ALA A 2 21.14 3.81 -14.98
C ALA A 2 21.47 2.60 -14.10
N PHE A 3 22.31 2.79 -13.08
CA PHE A 3 22.55 1.77 -12.07
C PHE A 3 21.25 1.59 -11.28
N LYS A 4 20.58 0.46 -11.48
CA LYS A 4 19.47 0.06 -10.61
C LYS A 4 20.11 -0.52 -9.35
N PHE A 5 19.76 0.04 -8.20
CA PHE A 5 20.14 -0.48 -6.89
C PHE A 5 18.91 -1.18 -6.28
N PRO A 6 18.58 -2.41 -6.70
CA PRO A 6 17.45 -3.11 -6.14
C PRO A 6 17.74 -3.42 -4.67
N ILE A 7 16.85 -2.96 -3.79
CA ILE A 7 16.85 -3.35 -2.38
C ILE A 7 16.07 -4.66 -2.29
N TYR A 8 16.72 -5.73 -1.83
CA TYR A 8 16.09 -7.03 -1.63
C TYR A 8 15.92 -7.30 -0.14
N VAL A 9 14.67 -7.50 0.28
CA VAL A 9 14.33 -7.88 1.65
C VAL A 9 13.81 -9.32 1.62
N LYS A 10 14.61 -10.26 2.12
CA LYS A 10 14.34 -11.71 2.07
C LYS A 10 12.97 -12.10 2.65
N THR A 11 12.46 -11.32 3.59
CA THR A 11 11.22 -11.59 4.32
C THR A 11 10.12 -10.56 4.08
N ILE A 12 10.15 -9.83 2.95
CA ILE A 12 9.19 -8.75 2.67
C ILE A 12 7.72 -9.20 2.76
N GLN A 13 7.43 -10.44 2.36
CA GLN A 13 6.11 -11.06 2.45
C GLN A 13 5.60 -11.18 3.90
N GLN A 14 6.47 -11.20 4.90
CA GLN A 14 6.09 -11.25 6.32
C GLN A 14 5.70 -9.87 6.88
N GLY A 15 6.12 -8.79 6.21
CA GLY A 15 5.74 -7.42 6.57
C GLY A 15 4.38 -7.00 6.01
N LYS A 16 3.73 -7.87 5.22
CA LYS A 16 2.38 -7.63 4.73
C LYS A 16 1.38 -7.79 5.87
N HIS A 17 0.66 -6.72 6.17
CA HIS A 17 -0.46 -6.74 7.09
C HIS A 17 -1.74 -7.19 6.37
N GLY A 18 -2.76 -7.67 7.08
CA GLY A 18 -4.06 -7.99 6.45
C GLY A 18 -4.72 -6.72 5.91
N SER A 19 -4.58 -5.64 6.67
CA SER A 19 -4.97 -4.28 6.29
C SER A 19 -4.00 -3.65 5.28
N ASP A 20 -3.90 -4.22 4.07
CA ASP A 20 -3.02 -3.72 3.00
C ASP A 20 -3.82 -3.23 1.79
N THR A 21 -3.14 -2.48 0.94
CA THR A 21 -3.62 -1.89 -0.32
C THR A 21 -3.50 -2.84 -1.52
N ASP A 22 -2.99 -4.06 -1.31
CA ASP A 22 -2.58 -5.02 -2.34
C ASP A 22 -1.51 -4.50 -3.32
N VAL A 23 -0.84 -3.39 -2.98
CA VAL A 23 0.26 -2.84 -3.80
C VAL A 23 1.42 -3.82 -3.92
N TYR A 24 1.61 -4.69 -2.94
CA TYR A 24 2.50 -5.83 -3.05
C TYR A 24 1.67 -7.10 -3.03
N ASP A 25 1.94 -8.05 -3.93
CA ASP A 25 1.24 -9.34 -3.91
C ASP A 25 1.74 -10.26 -2.79
N ILE A 26 1.21 -11.48 -2.70
CA ILE A 26 1.61 -12.47 -1.67
C ILE A 26 3.09 -12.87 -1.73
N GLN A 27 3.77 -12.62 -2.84
CA GLN A 27 5.19 -12.88 -3.04
C GLN A 27 6.05 -11.62 -2.81
N GLY A 28 5.42 -10.50 -2.43
CA GLY A 28 6.10 -9.21 -2.21
C GLY A 28 6.46 -8.48 -3.50
N ARG A 29 5.82 -8.79 -4.63
CA ARG A 29 6.07 -8.11 -5.91
C ARG A 29 5.17 -6.89 -6.00
N PHE A 30 5.73 -5.76 -6.44
CA PHE A 30 4.97 -4.53 -6.66
C PHE A 30 3.96 -4.70 -7.81
N VAL A 31 2.72 -4.29 -7.59
CA VAL A 31 1.60 -4.35 -8.54
C VAL A 31 1.20 -2.89 -8.87
N PRO A 32 1.69 -2.33 -10.00
CA PRO A 32 1.46 -0.93 -10.35
C PRO A 32 -0.02 -0.55 -10.43
N GLU A 33 -0.86 -1.45 -10.92
CA GLU A 33 -2.30 -1.20 -11.08
C GLU A 33 -2.98 -0.95 -9.74
N LYS A 34 -2.57 -1.66 -8.68
CA LYS A 34 -3.09 -1.50 -7.32
C LYS A 34 -2.63 -0.19 -6.69
N PHE A 35 -1.41 0.25 -7.01
CA PHE A 35 -0.92 1.55 -6.60
C PHE A 35 -1.75 2.69 -7.21
N GLU A 36 -2.05 2.62 -8.51
CA GLU A 36 -2.89 3.61 -9.19
C GLU A 36 -4.34 3.61 -8.67
N GLU A 37 -4.87 2.44 -8.27
CA GLU A 37 -6.20 2.35 -7.65
C GLU A 37 -6.32 3.16 -6.35
N ILE A 38 -5.24 3.33 -5.57
CA ILE A 38 -5.25 4.12 -4.34
C ILE A 38 -5.71 5.54 -4.63
N PHE A 39 -5.06 6.18 -5.61
CA PHE A 39 -5.33 7.57 -5.93
C PHE A 39 -6.71 7.73 -6.56
N LYS A 40 -7.11 6.81 -7.44
CA LYS A 40 -8.45 6.82 -8.03
C LYS A 40 -9.57 6.73 -7.00
N LYS A 41 -9.35 5.99 -5.90
CA LYS A 41 -10.36 5.78 -4.86
C LYS A 41 -10.37 6.86 -3.79
N HIS A 42 -9.19 7.33 -3.37
CA HIS A 42 -9.05 8.13 -2.15
C HIS A 42 -8.51 9.56 -2.37
N ALA A 43 -7.98 9.88 -3.56
CA ALA A 43 -7.40 11.18 -3.82
C ALA A 43 -8.47 12.16 -4.34
N HIS A 44 -9.23 12.74 -3.42
CA HIS A 44 -10.34 13.65 -3.74
C HIS A 44 -9.86 15.08 -3.98
N THR A 45 -8.78 15.48 -3.32
CA THR A 45 -8.26 16.85 -3.35
C THR A 45 -7.31 17.07 -4.52
N ARG A 46 -6.44 16.10 -4.79
CA ARG A 46 -5.47 16.11 -5.90
C ARG A 46 -5.37 14.72 -6.49
N PRO A 47 -5.30 14.55 -7.81
CA PRO A 47 -5.28 13.23 -8.43
C PRO A 47 -3.99 12.42 -8.16
N ASP A 48 -2.93 13.07 -7.68
CA ASP A 48 -1.58 12.52 -7.53
C ASP A 48 -1.08 12.51 -6.08
N ALA A 49 -1.90 12.89 -5.11
CA ALA A 49 -1.50 13.01 -3.72
C ALA A 49 -2.68 12.78 -2.75
N LEU A 50 -2.38 12.24 -1.57
CA LEU A 50 -3.34 12.12 -0.47
C LEU A 50 -3.03 13.15 0.60
N THR A 51 -4.07 13.84 1.07
CA THR A 51 -4.06 14.55 2.34
C THR A 51 -3.99 13.58 3.52
N ASP A 52 -3.65 14.09 4.70
CA ASP A 52 -3.67 13.32 5.95
C ASP A 52 -5.04 12.69 6.23
N LYS A 53 -6.12 13.42 5.92
CA LYS A 53 -7.50 12.96 6.05
C LYS A 53 -7.83 11.81 5.10
N GLU A 54 -7.50 11.96 3.82
CA GLU A 54 -7.72 10.94 2.78
C GLU A 54 -6.90 9.67 3.05
N LEU A 55 -5.66 9.84 3.51
CA LEU A 55 -4.83 8.72 3.96
C LEU A 55 -5.48 7.99 5.15
N GLY A 56 -5.98 8.74 6.13
CA GLY A 56 -6.70 8.16 7.27
C GLY A 56 -8.01 7.45 6.89
N GLU A 57 -8.70 7.91 5.84
CA GLU A 57 -9.85 7.24 5.25
C GLU A 57 -9.46 5.92 4.57
N MET A 58 -8.44 5.94 3.70
CA MET A 58 -7.91 4.76 3.04
C MET A 58 -7.53 3.68 4.05
N LEU A 59 -6.79 4.05 5.10
CA LEU A 59 -6.37 3.12 6.15
C LEU A 59 -7.57 2.51 6.90
N LYS A 60 -8.66 3.26 7.09
CA LYS A 60 -9.88 2.74 7.71
C LYS A 60 -10.66 1.81 6.76
N ALA A 61 -10.71 2.16 5.47
CA ALA A 61 -11.43 1.40 4.46
C ALA A 61 -10.79 0.02 4.21
N ASN A 62 -9.46 -0.05 4.23
CA ASN A 62 -8.71 -1.30 3.99
C ASN A 62 -8.50 -2.13 5.27
N ARG A 63 -9.05 -1.72 6.42
CA ARG A 63 -8.77 -2.39 7.69
C ARG A 63 -9.54 -3.70 7.80
N ASP A 64 -8.81 -4.80 8.00
CA ASP A 64 -9.44 -6.10 8.21
C ASP A 64 -10.07 -6.20 9.62
N PRO A 65 -11.29 -6.76 9.74
CA PRO A 65 -11.90 -7.01 11.04
C PRO A 65 -11.01 -7.94 11.88
N LYS A 66 -10.65 -7.48 13.08
CA LYS A 66 -9.76 -8.18 14.03
C LYS A 66 -8.26 -8.17 13.69
N ASP A 67 -7.84 -7.33 12.75
CA ASP A 67 -6.43 -7.06 12.50
C ASP A 67 -5.88 -6.08 13.58
N PHE A 68 -5.62 -6.63 14.76
CA PHE A 68 -5.08 -5.92 15.92
C PHE A 68 -3.58 -6.22 16.16
N SER A 69 -3.04 -7.25 15.52
CA SER A 69 -1.64 -7.65 15.62
C SER A 69 -0.77 -6.80 14.70
N GLY A 70 -0.53 -5.55 15.09
CA GLY A 70 0.24 -4.58 14.29
C GLY A 70 0.06 -3.12 14.68
N ARG A 71 -0.79 -2.83 15.68
CA ARG A 71 -0.83 -1.52 16.35
C ARG A 71 0.27 -1.38 17.39
#